data_AF-A0A3D3UEN2-F1
#
_entry.id   AF-A0A3D3UEN2-F1
#
_cell.length_a   1.000
_cell.length_b   1.000
_cell.length_c   1.000
_cell.angle_alpha   90.00
_cell.angle_beta   90.00
_cell.angle_gamma   90.00
#
_symmetry.space_group_name_H-M   'P 1'
#
loop_
_entity.id
_entity.type
_entity.pdbx_description
1 polymer ?
#
loop_
_entity_poly.entity_id
_entity_poly.type
_entity_poly.pdbx_seq_one_letter_code
_entity_poly.pdbx_strand_id
1 'polypeptide(L)'
;MDFSLPDTLVDLKERTDAFIRDKIIPFENDPRQGEHGPSDELRIELNNLAKQAGLFVPHVGTKYGGLGLDHRGKAIVFEAAGYSPLGPTALHIFAPDEGNMHMLEVVANDAHKERWLRPLAAGEIRSSFLMTEPDNGAGS
;
A
#
# COMPACT_ATOMS: atom_id res chain seq x y z
N MET A 1 20.47 23.27 9.07
CA MET A 1 19.80 21.96 8.98
C MET A 1 19.86 21.52 7.54
N ASP A 2 20.16 20.26 7.30
CA ASP A 2 20.18 19.65 5.97
C ASP A 2 18.88 18.87 5.77
N PHE A 3 18.18 19.17 4.67
CA PHE A 3 16.90 18.57 4.29
C PHE A 3 17.03 17.68 3.05
N SER A 4 18.26 17.44 2.57
CA SER A 4 18.49 16.53 1.47
C SER A 4 18.02 15.11 1.79
N LEU A 5 17.56 14.41 0.74
CA LEU A 5 17.26 12.99 0.83
C LEU A 5 18.56 12.21 0.70
N PRO A 6 18.77 11.14 1.50
CA PRO A 6 19.81 10.17 1.22
C PRO A 6 19.64 9.59 -0.18
N ASP A 7 20.74 9.24 -0.85
CA ASP A 7 20.74 8.69 -2.21
C ASP A 7 19.81 7.46 -2.35
N THR A 8 19.70 6.64 -1.30
CA THR A 8 18.81 5.47 -1.28
C THR A 8 17.33 5.86 -1.37
N LEU A 9 16.94 7.00 -0.79
CA LEU A 9 15.57 7.50 -0.88
C LEU A 9 15.32 8.24 -2.20
N VAL A 10 16.36 8.83 -2.81
CA VAL A 10 16.29 9.39 -4.17
C VAL A 10 16.04 8.27 -5.19
N ASP A 11 16.82 7.19 -5.16
CA ASP A 11 16.61 6.01 -6.02
C ASP A 11 15.20 5.43 -5.85
N LEU A 12 14.76 5.23 -4.60
CA LEU A 12 13.43 4.71 -4.30
C LEU A 12 12.32 5.60 -4.87
N LYS A 13 12.48 6.93 -4.75
CA LYS A 13 11.54 7.89 -5.33
C LYS A 13 11.47 7.73 -6.84
N GLU A 14 12.60 7.79 -7.52
CA GLU A 14 12.67 7.72 -8.99
C GLU A 14 12.05 6.43 -9.52
N ARG A 15 12.34 5.30 -8.87
CA ARG A 15 11.76 3.99 -9.20
C ARG A 15 10.26 3.94 -8.98
N THR A 16 9.77 4.53 -7.89
CA THR A 16 8.32 4.58 -7.59
C THR A 16 7.59 5.51 -8.55
N ASP A 17 8.13 6.70 -8.83
CA ASP A 17 7.58 7.65 -9.80
C ASP A 17 7.47 7.00 -11.19
N ALA A 18 8.54 6.34 -11.65
CA ALA A 18 8.55 5.65 -12.93
C ALA A 18 7.56 4.48 -12.94
N PHE A 19 7.49 3.70 -11.86
CA PHE A 19 6.51 2.62 -11.74
C PHE A 19 5.07 3.13 -11.84
N ILE A 20 4.72 4.17 -11.09
CA ILE A 20 3.37 4.74 -11.14
C ILE A 20 3.07 5.28 -12.54
N ARG A 21 3.95 6.11 -13.09
CA ARG A 21 3.76 6.75 -14.40
C ARG A 21 3.67 5.74 -15.54
N ASP A 22 4.60 4.78 -15.57
CA ASP A 22 4.82 3.94 -16.75
C ASP A 22 4.09 2.59 -16.65
N LYS A 23 3.70 2.15 -15.44
CA LYS A 23 3.02 0.86 -15.22
C LYS A 23 1.60 0.99 -14.67
N ILE A 24 1.28 2.00 -13.88
CA ILE A 24 -0.03 2.09 -13.20
C ILE A 24 -0.99 3.06 -13.90
N ILE A 25 -0.55 4.27 -14.24
CA ILE A 25 -1.39 5.26 -14.95
C ILE A 25 -2.05 4.68 -16.22
N PRO A 26 -1.40 3.82 -17.04
CA PRO A 26 -2.06 3.21 -18.20
C PRO A 26 -3.32 2.40 -17.89
N PHE A 27 -3.51 1.92 -16.65
CA PHE A 27 -4.70 1.19 -16.21
C PHE A 27 -5.83 2.09 -15.71
N GLU A 28 -5.66 3.41 -15.63
CA GLU A 28 -6.69 4.31 -15.07
C GLU A 28 -8.02 4.26 -15.84
N ASN A 29 -7.98 3.92 -17.12
CA ASN A 29 -9.17 3.75 -17.97
C ASN A 29 -9.53 2.27 -18.19
N ASP A 30 -8.98 1.35 -17.41
CA ASP A 30 -9.30 -0.07 -17.50
C ASP A 30 -10.78 -0.30 -17.13
N PRO A 31 -11.55 -1.06 -17.91
CA PRO A 31 -12.97 -1.30 -17.63
C PRO A 31 -13.23 -2.05 -16.32
N ARG A 32 -12.21 -2.66 -15.70
CA ARG A 32 -12.29 -3.26 -14.36
C ARG A 32 -12.24 -2.22 -13.24
N GLN A 33 -12.02 -0.93 -13.54
CA GLN A 33 -12.17 0.18 -12.63
C GLN A 33 -13.64 0.62 -12.58
N GLY A 34 -14.39 0.13 -11.60
CA GLY A 34 -15.81 0.45 -11.41
C GLY A 34 -16.05 1.60 -10.43
N GLU A 35 -17.32 1.87 -10.14
CA GLU A 35 -17.75 2.93 -9.20
C GLU A 35 -17.25 2.72 -7.76
N HIS A 36 -16.96 1.47 -7.40
CA HIS A 36 -16.42 1.10 -6.08
C HIS A 36 -14.91 0.84 -6.10
N GLY A 37 -14.22 1.28 -7.15
CA GLY A 37 -12.80 1.03 -7.35
C GLY A 37 -12.52 -0.22 -8.20
N PRO A 38 -11.26 -0.70 -8.18
CA PRO A 38 -10.82 -1.75 -9.09
C PRO A 38 -11.40 -3.11 -8.67
N SER A 39 -11.74 -3.94 -9.66
CA SER A 39 -12.06 -5.34 -9.43
C SER A 39 -10.89 -6.07 -8.75
N ASP A 40 -11.18 -7.22 -8.12
CA ASP A 40 -10.13 -7.98 -7.44
C ASP A 40 -9.09 -8.52 -8.43
N GLU A 41 -9.50 -8.87 -9.66
CA GLU A 41 -8.60 -9.27 -10.73
C GLU A 41 -7.63 -8.15 -11.12
N LEU A 42 -8.13 -6.92 -11.30
CA LEU A 42 -7.27 -5.77 -11.59
C LEU A 42 -6.33 -5.48 -10.42
N ARG A 43 -6.84 -5.47 -9.18
CA ARG A 43 -5.99 -5.31 -7.99
C ARG A 43 -4.86 -6.34 -7.96
N ILE A 44 -5.17 -7.62 -8.15
CA ILE A 44 -4.15 -8.70 -8.12
C ILE A 44 -3.09 -8.46 -9.21
N GLU A 45 -3.51 -8.06 -10.41
CA GLU A 45 -2.59 -7.71 -11.50
C GLU A 45 -1.65 -6.55 -11.10
N LEU A 46 -2.20 -5.45 -10.58
CA LEU A 46 -1.41 -4.30 -10.14
C LEU A 46 -0.48 -4.64 -8.98
N ASN A 47 -0.94 -5.43 -8.01
CA ASN A 47 -0.14 -5.94 -6.90
C ASN A 47 1.03 -6.78 -7.39
N ASN A 48 0.82 -7.62 -8.40
CA ASN A 48 1.88 -8.44 -8.99
C ASN A 48 2.92 -7.58 -9.72
N LEU A 49 2.51 -6.52 -10.40
CA LEU A 49 3.45 -5.55 -10.99
C LEU A 49 4.31 -4.88 -9.90
N ALA A 50 3.70 -4.46 -8.79
CA ALA A 50 4.42 -3.85 -7.67
C ALA A 50 5.39 -4.84 -6.99
N LYS A 51 5.00 -6.11 -6.84
CA LYS A 51 5.87 -7.18 -6.33
C LYS A 51 7.08 -7.38 -7.24
N GLN A 52 6.89 -7.41 -8.56
CA GLN A 52 7.97 -7.52 -9.54
C GLN A 52 8.92 -6.30 -9.51
N ALA A 53 8.38 -5.10 -9.26
CA ALA A 53 9.15 -3.87 -9.11
C ALA A 53 9.87 -3.76 -7.74
N GLY A 54 9.56 -4.65 -6.79
CA GLY A 54 10.06 -4.58 -5.42
C GLY A 54 9.53 -3.38 -4.63
N LEU A 55 8.31 -2.94 -4.91
CA LEU A 55 7.66 -1.76 -4.29
C LEU A 55 6.42 -2.13 -3.47
N PHE A 56 6.10 -3.42 -3.36
CA PHE A 56 4.91 -3.92 -2.68
C PHE A 56 5.02 -3.81 -1.15
N VAL A 57 3.98 -3.27 -0.50
CA VAL A 57 3.87 -3.12 0.97
C VAL A 57 5.12 -2.45 1.58
N PRO A 58 5.41 -1.20 1.20
CA PRO A 58 6.63 -0.50 1.61
C PRO A 58 6.74 -0.28 3.14
N HIS A 59 5.61 -0.24 3.84
CA HIS A 59 5.53 0.15 5.24
C HIS A 59 5.66 -1.00 6.23
N VAL A 60 5.46 -2.25 5.79
CA VAL A 60 5.52 -3.45 6.63
C VAL A 60 6.95 -3.96 6.71
N GLY A 61 7.34 -4.50 7.86
CA GLY A 61 8.67 -5.08 8.07
C GLY A 61 9.03 -6.20 7.10
N THR A 62 10.33 -6.31 6.80
CA THR A 62 10.90 -7.28 5.86
C THR A 62 10.61 -8.74 6.23
N LYS A 63 10.39 -9.05 7.52
CA LYS A 63 9.94 -10.37 8.01
C LYS A 63 8.63 -10.85 7.36
N TYR A 64 7.78 -9.92 6.93
CA TYR A 64 6.48 -10.18 6.30
C TYR A 64 6.48 -9.86 4.81
N GLY A 65 7.65 -9.59 4.21
CA GLY A 65 7.81 -9.37 2.77
C GLY A 65 7.70 -7.91 2.30
N GLY A 66 7.55 -6.95 3.22
CA GLY A 66 7.59 -5.52 2.90
C GLY A 66 9.00 -4.93 2.87
N LEU A 67 9.11 -3.62 2.64
CA LEU A 67 10.40 -2.91 2.62
C LEU A 67 10.84 -2.39 4.00
N GLY A 68 9.96 -2.37 5.00
CA GLY A 68 10.27 -1.88 6.34
C GLY A 68 10.64 -0.40 6.40
N LEU A 69 10.08 0.42 5.51
CA LEU A 69 10.42 1.85 5.44
C LEU A 69 10.00 2.59 6.70
N ASP A 70 10.83 3.56 7.09
CA ASP A 70 10.49 4.54 8.11
C ASP A 70 9.47 5.57 7.57
N HIS A 71 9.07 6.53 8.41
CA HIS A 71 8.07 7.52 8.02
C HIS A 71 8.49 8.38 6.82
N ARG A 72 9.79 8.69 6.66
CA ARG A 72 10.29 9.47 5.52
C ARG A 72 10.23 8.66 4.23
N GLY A 73 10.66 7.40 4.28
CA GLY A 73 10.57 6.49 3.13
C GLY A 73 9.11 6.24 2.72
N LYS A 74 8.21 6.06 3.69
CA LYS A 74 6.76 5.95 3.42
C LYS A 74 6.23 7.19 2.71
N ALA A 75 6.53 8.39 3.21
CA ALA A 75 6.05 9.64 2.62
C ALA A 75 6.41 9.76 1.14
N ILE A 76 7.65 9.42 0.76
CA ILE A 76 8.13 9.44 -0.62
C ILE A 76 7.32 8.49 -1.51
N VAL A 77 7.13 7.25 -1.06
CA VAL A 77 6.41 6.24 -1.84
C VAL A 77 4.92 6.57 -1.93
N PHE A 78 4.32 7.08 -0.85
CA PHE A 78 2.89 7.37 -0.77
C PHE A 78 2.54 8.61 -1.59
N GLU A 79 3.41 9.62 -1.60
CA GLU A 79 3.27 10.79 -2.48
C GLU A 79 3.27 10.36 -3.95
N ALA A 80 4.25 9.56 -4.36
CA ALA A 80 4.33 9.03 -5.73
C ALA A 80 3.09 8.19 -6.09
N ALA A 81 2.64 7.32 -5.18
CA ALA A 81 1.44 6.52 -5.37
C ALA A 81 0.18 7.37 -5.59
N GLY A 82 0.09 8.53 -4.92
CA GLY A 82 -1.04 9.45 -5.01
C GLY A 82 -1.23 10.10 -6.39
N TYR A 83 -0.24 10.01 -7.29
CA TYR A 83 -0.38 10.52 -8.66
C TYR A 83 -1.35 9.72 -9.54
N SER A 84 -1.79 8.54 -9.08
CA SER A 84 -2.80 7.72 -9.75
C SER A 84 -3.85 7.23 -8.74
N PRO A 85 -5.15 7.21 -9.07
CA PRO A 85 -6.16 6.60 -8.20
C PRO A 85 -5.92 5.11 -7.96
N LEU A 86 -5.17 4.44 -8.83
CA LEU A 86 -4.81 3.02 -8.70
C LEU A 86 -3.47 2.79 -7.99
N GLY A 87 -2.66 3.84 -7.80
CA GLY A 87 -1.32 3.74 -7.20
C GLY A 87 -1.33 3.14 -5.79
N PRO A 88 -2.18 3.63 -4.86
CA PRO A 88 -2.27 3.06 -3.53
C PRO A 88 -2.72 1.59 -3.53
N THR A 89 -3.62 1.22 -4.44
CA THR A 89 -4.05 -0.16 -4.62
C THR A 89 -2.88 -1.03 -5.07
N ALA A 90 -2.15 -0.61 -6.12
CA ALA A 90 -1.03 -1.34 -6.69
C ALA A 90 0.08 -1.63 -5.67
N LEU A 91 0.44 -0.64 -4.85
CA LEU A 91 1.47 -0.79 -3.82
C LEU A 91 0.95 -1.47 -2.53
N HIS A 92 -0.34 -1.80 -2.48
CA HIS A 92 -1.04 -2.35 -1.31
C HIS A 92 -0.90 -1.47 -0.07
N ILE A 93 -1.15 -0.17 -0.28
CA ILE A 93 -1.15 0.90 0.73
C ILE A 93 -2.47 1.67 0.77
N PHE A 94 -3.50 1.20 0.06
CA PHE A 94 -4.83 1.80 0.12
C PHE A 94 -5.51 1.48 1.46
N ALA A 95 -6.31 2.42 1.96
CA ALA A 95 -7.10 2.18 3.16
C ALA A 95 -8.15 1.09 2.89
N PRO A 96 -8.47 0.23 3.88
CA PRO A 96 -7.93 0.21 5.24
C PRO A 96 -6.71 -0.71 5.42
N ASP A 97 -6.21 -1.34 4.35
CA ASP A 97 -5.19 -2.38 4.43
C ASP A 97 -3.86 -1.88 5.01
N GLU A 98 -3.39 -0.69 4.60
CA GLU A 98 -2.17 -0.07 5.13
C GLU A 98 -2.22 0.09 6.66
N GLY A 99 -3.26 0.77 7.16
CA GLY A 99 -3.40 1.05 8.58
C GLY A 99 -3.59 -0.22 9.41
N ASN A 100 -4.36 -1.18 8.90
CA ASN A 100 -4.56 -2.46 9.58
C ASN A 100 -3.27 -3.29 9.64
N MET A 101 -2.49 -3.33 8.55
CA MET A 101 -1.17 -3.99 8.57
C MET A 101 -0.23 -3.31 9.56
N HIS A 102 -0.17 -1.97 9.55
CA HIS A 102 0.65 -1.22 10.49
C HIS A 102 0.29 -1.53 11.94
N MET A 103 -1.00 -1.47 12.28
CA MET A 103 -1.45 -1.75 13.65
C MET A 103 -1.20 -3.20 14.04
N LEU A 104 -1.48 -4.18 13.18
CA LEU A 104 -1.16 -5.59 13.46
C LEU A 104 0.33 -5.80 13.73
N GLU A 105 1.21 -5.14 12.98
CA GLU A 105 2.66 -5.25 13.19
C GLU A 105 3.09 -4.64 14.54
N VAL A 106 2.52 -3.49 14.91
CA VAL A 106 2.87 -2.78 16.14
C VAL A 106 2.30 -3.46 17.38
N VAL A 107 1.02 -3.84 17.38
CA VAL A 107 0.30 -4.18 18.63
C VAL A 107 -0.04 -5.66 18.77
N ALA A 108 -0.06 -6.44 17.69
CA ALA A 108 -0.53 -7.82 17.77
C ALA A 108 0.54 -8.76 18.35
N ASN A 109 0.09 -9.83 19.01
CA ASN A 109 0.95 -10.93 19.42
C ASN A 109 1.40 -11.77 18.21
N ASP A 110 2.38 -12.66 18.40
CA ASP A 110 2.93 -13.46 17.31
C ASP A 110 1.88 -14.36 16.64
N ALA A 111 0.98 -14.97 17.41
CA ALA A 111 -0.08 -15.82 16.84
C ALA A 111 -1.01 -15.04 15.90
N HIS A 112 -1.35 -13.80 16.26
CA HIS A 112 -2.14 -12.90 15.41
C HIS A 112 -1.35 -12.39 14.21
N LYS A 113 -0.06 -12.09 14.36
CA LYS A 113 0.79 -11.67 13.24
C LYS A 113 0.92 -12.77 12.19
N GLU A 114 1.14 -14.01 12.63
CA GLU A 114 1.23 -15.15 11.72
C GLU A 114 -0.11 -15.46 11.06
N ARG A 115 -1.22 -15.39 11.80
CA ARG A 115 -2.55 -15.68 11.25
C ARG A 115 -3.10 -14.58 10.33
N TRP A 116 -2.84 -13.31 10.63
CA TRP A 116 -3.52 -12.18 9.98
C TRP A 116 -2.57 -11.25 9.23
N LEU A 117 -1.47 -10.81 9.86
CA LEU A 117 -0.53 -9.89 9.21
C LEU A 117 0.17 -10.55 8.02
N ARG A 118 0.66 -11.78 8.18
CA ARG A 118 1.38 -12.49 7.10
C ARG A 118 0.56 -12.61 5.80
N PRO A 119 -0.66 -13.16 5.80
CA PRO A 119 -1.45 -13.24 4.57
C PRO A 119 -1.91 -11.86 4.07
N LEU A 120 -2.16 -10.89 4.97
CA LEU A 120 -2.54 -9.54 4.58
C LEU A 120 -1.38 -8.79 3.88
N ALA A 121 -0.17 -8.88 4.42
CA ALA A 121 1.06 -8.33 3.83
C ALA A 121 1.44 -9.04 2.52
N ALA A 122 1.08 -10.32 2.36
CA ALA A 122 1.22 -11.04 1.10
C ALA A 122 0.19 -10.62 0.04
N GLY A 123 -0.85 -9.88 0.42
CA GLY A 123 -1.97 -9.49 -0.45
C GLY A 123 -2.93 -10.62 -0.78
N GLU A 124 -2.91 -11.70 0.01
CA GLU A 124 -3.76 -12.90 -0.14
C GLU A 124 -5.17 -12.68 0.42
N ILE A 125 -5.28 -11.82 1.43
CA ILE A 125 -6.54 -11.39 2.03
C ILE A 125 -6.66 -9.87 1.99
N ARG A 126 -7.89 -9.39 2.23
CA ARG A 126 -8.21 -7.96 2.38
C ARG A 126 -8.73 -7.72 3.79
N SER A 127 -8.59 -6.50 4.26
CA SER A 127 -9.11 -6.07 5.55
C SER A 127 -10.24 -5.06 5.38
N SER A 128 -11.03 -4.91 6.44
CA SER A 128 -12.05 -3.88 6.57
C SER A 128 -11.84 -3.15 7.89
N PHE A 129 -12.18 -1.87 7.95
CA PHE A 129 -12.19 -1.10 9.18
C PHE A 129 -13.61 -0.58 9.41
N LEU A 130 -14.23 -1.03 10.50
CA LEU A 130 -15.63 -0.74 10.81
C LEU A 130 -15.66 0.28 11.96
N MET A 131 -15.76 1.55 11.61
CA MET A 131 -15.83 2.68 12.56
C MET A 131 -17.03 3.60 12.29
N THR A 132 -17.44 3.78 11.03
CA THR A 132 -18.59 4.63 10.66
C THR A 132 -19.91 3.98 11.09
N GLU A 133 -20.79 4.78 11.68
CA GLU A 133 -22.13 4.38 12.18
C GLU A 133 -23.22 5.28 11.57
N PRO A 134 -24.49 4.84 11.48
CA PRO A 134 -25.56 5.56 10.78
C PRO A 134 -25.95 6.96 11.30
N ASP A 135 -25.68 7.33 12.56
CA ASP A 135 -25.83 8.68 13.12
C ASP A 135 -25.11 8.81 14.49
N ASN A 136 -24.50 9.96 14.80
CA ASN A 136 -23.78 10.29 16.05
C ASN A 136 -22.53 9.42 16.39
N GLY A 137 -21.98 8.71 15.42
CA GLY A 137 -20.72 7.99 15.58
C GLY A 137 -19.50 8.91 15.40
N ALA A 138 -18.33 8.51 15.90
CA ALA A 138 -17.09 9.26 15.67
C ALA A 138 -16.62 9.29 14.20
N GLY A 139 -17.29 8.55 13.31
CA GLY A 139 -17.03 8.48 11.87
C GLY A 139 -18.19 8.93 10.97
N SER A 140 -19.22 9.59 11.53
CA SER A 140 -20.30 10.27 10.77
C SER A 140 -19.99 11.73 10.51
#